data_AF-A0A0P4W194-F1
#
_entry.id   AF-A0A0P4W194-F1
#
_cell.length_a   1.000
_cell.length_b   1.000
_cell.length_c   1.000
_cell.angle_alpha   90.00
_cell.angle_beta   90.00
_cell.angle_gamma   90.00
#
_symmetry.space_group_name_H-M   'P 1'
#
loop_
_entity.id
_entity.type
_entity.pdbx_description
1 polymer ?
#
loop_
_entity_poly.entity_id
_entity_poly.type
_entity_poly.pdbx_seq_one_letter_code
_entity_poly.pdbx_strand_id
1 'polypeptide(L)'
;MTDVIHKFLRLDTVYTLLRRLHTTHPNNLKWAAEREVVGMVVMTRYNQRTYTIHEIAWDLTCLGKFSYQGGQITYLDYYQKEYQVTVRDPHQPLLLSRPRKRDLRRGQKGNIYLIPELCVATGVSQAMRSDPRLMQDLAASTRLGPDQRVQALTKFNNTLFANDKVKAELDQWGLSFSQELAQVRGRILPGEVLTQAHRSFTYTGSDGDWAREVKGEH
;
A
#
# COMPACT_ATOMS: atom_id res chain seq x y z
N MET A 1 -11.02 -9.61 13.71
CA MET A 1 -10.17 -8.58 14.33
C MET A 1 -10.02 -7.44 13.34
N THR A 2 -10.48 -6.25 13.69
CA THR A 2 -10.37 -5.04 12.88
C THR A 2 -9.25 -4.16 13.42
N ASP A 3 -8.50 -3.52 12.54
CA ASP A 3 -7.41 -2.63 12.92
C ASP A 3 -7.35 -1.43 11.97
N VAL A 4 -6.75 -0.34 12.44
CA VAL A 4 -6.59 0.88 11.64
C VAL A 4 -5.40 0.72 10.72
N ILE A 5 -5.64 0.82 9.41
CA ILE A 5 -4.61 0.63 8.37
C ILE A 5 -4.54 1.88 7.50
N HIS A 6 -3.33 2.36 7.27
CA HIS A 6 -3.05 3.46 6.35
C HIS A 6 -2.52 2.93 5.02
N LYS A 7 -3.06 3.42 3.90
CA LYS A 7 -2.54 3.17 2.55
C LYS A 7 -1.98 4.46 1.98
N PHE A 8 -0.72 4.42 1.55
CA PHE A 8 -0.06 5.57 0.96
C PHE A 8 -0.12 5.52 -0.57
N LEU A 9 -0.50 6.66 -1.15
CA LEU A 9 -0.50 6.88 -2.59
C LEU A 9 0.44 8.04 -2.88
N ARG A 10 1.26 7.89 -3.92
CA ARG A 10 2.07 9.00 -4.41
C ARG A 10 1.22 9.83 -5.36
N LEU A 11 1.42 11.15 -5.32
CA LEU A 11 0.75 12.06 -6.26
C LEU A 11 1.33 11.90 -7.67
N ASP A 12 2.60 11.52 -7.77
CA ASP A 12 3.28 11.29 -9.03
C ASP A 12 2.77 10.01 -9.73
N THR A 13 2.51 10.16 -11.01
CA THR A 13 2.26 9.03 -11.93
C THR A 13 3.55 8.28 -12.22
N VAL A 14 3.42 7.03 -12.70
CA VAL A 14 4.59 6.29 -13.21
C VAL A 14 5.18 6.99 -14.43
N TYR A 15 4.35 7.65 -15.24
CA TYR A 15 4.83 8.47 -16.36
C TYR A 15 5.77 9.61 -15.92
N THR A 16 5.37 10.39 -14.91
CA THR A 16 6.21 11.47 -14.36
C THR A 16 7.51 10.93 -13.76
N LEU A 17 7.47 9.75 -13.15
CA LEU A 17 8.65 9.05 -12.67
C LEU A 17 9.59 8.68 -13.83
N LEU A 18 9.06 8.09 -14.91
CA LEU A 18 9.85 7.75 -16.10
C LEU A 18 10.50 8.98 -16.75
N ARG A 19 9.77 10.10 -16.84
CA ARG A 19 10.33 11.37 -17.35
C ARG A 19 11.48 11.87 -16.48
N ARG A 20 11.34 11.83 -15.15
CA ARG A 20 12.41 12.22 -14.21
C ARG A 20 13.64 11.33 -14.37
N LEU A 21 13.44 10.02 -14.56
CA LEU A 21 14.53 9.08 -14.82
C LEU A 21 15.22 9.36 -16.15
N HIS A 22 14.47 9.76 -17.18
CA HIS A 22 15.06 10.15 -18.46
C HIS A 22 15.95 11.38 -18.35
N THR A 23 15.56 12.38 -17.56
CA THR A 23 16.38 13.57 -17.30
C THR A 23 17.64 13.26 -16.50
N THR A 24 17.57 12.36 -15.52
CA THR A 24 18.71 12.03 -14.63
C THR A 24 19.66 10.99 -15.21
N HIS A 25 19.16 10.05 -16.03
CA HIS A 25 19.93 8.95 -16.61
C HIS A 25 19.68 8.84 -18.13
N PRO A 26 20.04 9.86 -18.93
CA PRO A 26 19.67 9.91 -20.35
C PRO A 26 20.21 8.72 -21.15
N ASN A 27 21.43 8.27 -20.87
CA ASN A 27 22.08 7.17 -21.60
C ASN A 27 21.64 5.77 -21.13
N ASN A 28 21.00 5.65 -19.96
CA ASN A 28 20.67 4.37 -19.31
C ASN A 28 19.22 4.32 -18.82
N LEU A 29 18.29 4.99 -19.52
CA LEU A 29 16.89 5.09 -19.11
C LEU A 29 16.26 3.73 -18.84
N LYS A 30 16.40 2.77 -19.77
CA LYS A 30 15.73 1.47 -19.67
C LYS A 30 16.13 0.73 -18.40
N TRP A 31 17.43 0.65 -18.14
CA TRP A 31 17.96 0.02 -16.93
C TRP A 31 17.51 0.73 -15.65
N ALA A 32 17.57 2.07 -15.61
CA ALA A 32 17.17 2.84 -14.43
C ALA A 32 15.66 2.71 -14.14
N ALA A 33 14.84 2.76 -15.19
CA ALA A 33 13.40 2.59 -15.11
C ALA A 33 13.01 1.18 -14.68
N GLU A 34 13.62 0.14 -15.24
CA GLU A 34 13.37 -1.24 -14.82
C GLU A 34 13.71 -1.46 -13.36
N ARG A 35 14.86 -0.95 -12.90
CA ARG A 35 15.29 -1.06 -11.50
C ARG A 35 14.33 -0.41 -10.50
N GLU A 36 13.70 0.71 -10.88
CA GLU A 36 12.81 1.45 -9.97
C GLU A 36 11.33 1.05 -10.11
N VAL A 37 10.87 0.69 -11.31
CA VAL A 37 9.45 0.45 -11.63
C VAL A 37 9.07 -1.02 -11.49
N VAL A 38 9.95 -1.96 -11.86
CA VAL A 38 9.64 -3.39 -11.77
C VAL A 38 9.55 -3.81 -10.30
N GLY A 39 8.51 -4.58 -9.97
CA GLY A 39 8.17 -4.97 -8.60
C GLY A 39 7.29 -3.96 -7.86
N MET A 40 7.13 -2.74 -8.39
CA MET A 40 6.27 -1.72 -7.79
C MET A 40 4.79 -2.13 -7.87
N VAL A 41 4.04 -1.82 -6.82
CA VAL A 41 2.57 -1.87 -6.86
C VAL A 41 2.07 -0.50 -7.26
N VAL A 42 1.30 -0.44 -8.34
CA VAL A 42 0.69 0.79 -8.85
C VAL A 42 -0.82 0.71 -8.71
N MET A 43 -1.47 1.85 -8.51
CA MET A 43 -2.92 1.98 -8.53
C MET A 43 -3.35 2.75 -9.77
N THR A 44 -4.38 2.25 -10.44
CA THR A 44 -4.97 2.93 -11.60
C THR A 44 -6.02 3.94 -11.13
N ARG A 45 -5.93 5.20 -11.61
CA ARG A 45 -6.79 6.29 -11.10
C ARG A 45 -8.26 6.14 -11.48
N TYR A 46 -8.54 5.52 -12.62
CA TYR A 46 -9.89 5.44 -13.19
C TYR A 46 -10.80 4.38 -12.54
N ASN A 47 -10.25 3.33 -11.94
CA ASN A 47 -11.04 2.30 -11.25
C ASN A 47 -10.47 1.85 -9.90
N GLN A 48 -9.39 2.51 -9.44
CA GLN A 48 -8.74 2.27 -8.14
C GLN A 48 -8.23 0.82 -7.96
N ARG A 49 -8.04 0.08 -9.05
CA ARG A 49 -7.43 -1.27 -9.00
C ARG A 49 -5.92 -1.17 -8.92
N THR A 50 -5.34 -2.08 -8.13
CA THR A 50 -3.89 -2.15 -7.93
C THR A 50 -3.27 -3.31 -8.71
N TYR A 51 -2.11 -3.07 -9.31
CA TYR A 51 -1.39 -4.04 -10.11
C TYR A 51 0.09 -4.07 -9.71
N THR A 52 0.71 -5.24 -9.72
CA THR A 52 2.16 -5.37 -9.56
C THR A 52 2.81 -5.32 -10.93
N ILE A 53 3.74 -4.39 -11.12
CA ILE A 53 4.47 -4.27 -12.39
C ILE A 53 5.56 -5.33 -12.43
N HIS A 54 5.60 -6.08 -13.53
CA HIS A 54 6.59 -7.13 -13.74
C HIS A 54 7.62 -6.73 -14.79
N GLU A 55 7.25 -5.86 -15.73
CA GLU A 55 8.09 -5.45 -16.84
C GLU A 55 7.58 -4.13 -17.42
N ILE A 56 8.45 -3.41 -18.12
CA ILE A 56 8.08 -2.26 -18.94
C ILE A 56 8.20 -2.69 -20.40
N ALA A 57 7.08 -2.71 -21.12
CA ALA A 57 7.05 -3.06 -22.53
C ALA A 57 7.46 -1.84 -23.37
N TRP A 58 8.76 -1.72 -23.63
CA TRP A 58 9.37 -0.63 -24.39
C TRP A 58 9.09 -0.69 -25.90
N ASP A 59 8.73 -1.87 -26.39
CA ASP A 59 8.37 -2.18 -27.77
C ASP A 59 6.91 -1.81 -28.10
N LEU A 60 6.08 -1.62 -27.07
CA LEU A 60 4.68 -1.24 -27.19
C LEU A 60 4.47 0.22 -26.79
N THR A 61 3.51 0.87 -27.45
CA THR A 61 3.07 2.23 -27.13
C THR A 61 1.56 2.25 -26.95
N CYS A 62 1.02 3.39 -26.50
CA CYS A 62 -0.43 3.55 -26.34
C CYS A 62 -1.20 3.47 -27.67
N LEU A 63 -0.51 3.65 -28.80
CA LEU A 63 -1.05 3.45 -30.16
C LEU A 63 -1.21 1.97 -30.55
N GLY A 64 -0.60 1.06 -29.78
CA GLY A 64 -0.73 -0.38 -29.98
C GLY A 64 -2.19 -0.84 -29.85
N LYS A 65 -2.51 -1.94 -30.54
CA LYS A 65 -3.85 -2.55 -30.53
C LYS A 65 -3.87 -3.83 -29.73
N PHE A 66 -5.03 -4.14 -29.14
CA PHE A 66 -5.29 -5.40 -28.48
C PHE A 66 -6.72 -5.89 -28.77
N SER A 67 -6.94 -7.19 -28.53
CA SER A 67 -8.26 -7.80 -28.73
C SER A 67 -9.23 -7.39 -27.63
N TYR A 68 -10.37 -6.82 -28.01
CA TYR A 68 -11.43 -6.36 -27.11
C TYR A 68 -12.80 -6.63 -27.74
N GLN A 69 -13.67 -7.33 -27.01
CA GLN A 69 -15.04 -7.68 -27.44
C GLN A 69 -15.14 -8.29 -28.85
N GLY A 70 -14.17 -9.12 -29.24
CA GLY A 70 -14.14 -9.77 -30.57
C GLY A 70 -13.60 -8.89 -31.70
N GLY A 71 -13.20 -7.64 -31.42
CA GLY A 71 -12.52 -6.75 -32.35
C GLY A 71 -11.11 -6.35 -31.87
N GLN A 72 -10.46 -5.45 -32.62
CA GLN A 72 -9.19 -4.84 -32.25
C GLN A 72 -9.43 -3.37 -31.89
N ILE A 73 -8.90 -2.92 -30.76
CA ILE A 73 -8.98 -1.52 -30.30
C ILE A 73 -7.61 -1.04 -29.87
N THR A 74 -7.31 0.26 -30.03
CA THR A 74 -6.08 0.84 -29.47
C THR A 74 -6.21 1.01 -27.96
N TYR A 75 -5.08 1.10 -27.24
CA TYR A 75 -5.14 1.43 -25.82
C TYR A 75 -5.79 2.80 -25.59
N LEU A 76 -5.47 3.81 -26.41
CA LEU A 76 -6.07 5.14 -26.32
C LEU A 76 -7.60 5.10 -26.42
N ASP A 77 -8.13 4.46 -27.46
CA ASP A 77 -9.57 4.41 -27.72
C ASP A 77 -10.30 3.63 -26.63
N TYR A 78 -9.69 2.55 -26.13
CA TYR A 78 -10.24 1.78 -25.02
C TYR A 78 -10.39 2.63 -23.75
N TYR A 79 -9.34 3.35 -23.35
CA TYR A 79 -9.40 4.17 -22.14
C TYR A 79 -10.35 5.37 -22.28
N GLN A 80 -10.44 5.96 -23.48
CA GLN A 80 -11.40 7.02 -23.76
C GLN A 80 -12.83 6.48 -23.74
N LYS A 81 -13.10 5.32 -24.34
CA LYS A 81 -14.46 4.73 -24.43
C LYS A 81 -14.97 4.22 -23.09
N GLU A 82 -14.17 3.44 -22.38
CA GLU A 82 -14.61 2.75 -21.16
C GLU A 82 -14.56 3.63 -19.92
N TYR A 83 -13.61 4.56 -19.86
CA TYR A 83 -13.35 5.36 -18.66
C TYR A 83 -13.39 6.87 -18.89
N GLN A 84 -13.60 7.33 -20.13
CA GLN A 84 -13.61 8.76 -20.48
C GLN A 84 -12.31 9.47 -20.11
N VAL A 85 -11.17 8.78 -20.26
CA VAL A 85 -9.85 9.28 -19.91
C VAL A 85 -9.02 9.55 -21.17
N THR A 86 -8.60 10.80 -21.32
CA THR A 86 -7.65 11.21 -22.37
C THR A 86 -6.21 11.01 -21.91
N VAL A 87 -5.43 10.32 -22.73
CA VAL A 87 -3.98 10.13 -22.54
C VAL A 87 -3.25 11.21 -23.31
N ARG A 88 -2.30 11.90 -22.66
CA ARG A 88 -1.63 13.07 -23.24
C ARG A 88 -0.42 12.71 -24.09
N ASP A 89 0.31 11.66 -23.71
CA ASP A 89 1.47 11.18 -24.46
C ASP A 89 1.20 9.80 -25.07
N PRO A 90 0.88 9.70 -26.37
CA PRO A 90 0.65 8.43 -27.05
C PRO A 90 1.89 7.53 -27.17
N HIS A 91 3.09 8.12 -27.11
CA HIS A 91 4.36 7.42 -27.38
C HIS A 91 5.00 6.82 -26.13
N GLN A 92 4.41 7.05 -24.96
CA GLN A 92 4.88 6.43 -23.72
C GLN A 92 4.81 4.89 -23.80
N PRO A 93 5.76 4.18 -23.16
CA PRO A 93 5.76 2.72 -23.11
C PRO A 93 4.59 2.21 -22.25
N LEU A 94 4.34 0.91 -22.29
CA LEU A 94 3.32 0.28 -21.44
C LEU A 94 3.92 -0.46 -20.25
N LEU A 95 3.18 -0.55 -19.15
CA LEU A 95 3.54 -1.36 -17.98
C LEU A 95 2.87 -2.72 -18.09
N LEU A 96 3.65 -3.79 -17.98
CA LEU A 96 3.15 -5.15 -17.98
C LEU A 96 2.89 -5.64 -16.56
N SER A 97 1.67 -6.09 -16.30
CA SER A 97 1.29 -6.82 -15.09
C SER A 97 0.82 -8.22 -15.45
N ARG A 98 1.52 -9.23 -14.91
CA ARG A 98 1.16 -10.63 -15.09
C ARG A 98 0.15 -11.05 -14.02
N PRO A 99 -0.93 -11.77 -14.37
CA PRO A 99 -1.93 -12.21 -13.39
C PRO A 99 -1.31 -13.18 -12.38
N ARG A 100 -1.68 -13.04 -11.10
CA ARG A 100 -1.27 -14.01 -10.07
C ARG A 100 -2.14 -15.27 -10.18
N LYS A 101 -1.72 -16.37 -9.53
CA LYS A 101 -2.50 -17.62 -9.48
C LYS A 101 -3.96 -17.41 -9.05
N ARG A 102 -4.22 -16.48 -8.11
CA ARG A 102 -5.57 -16.10 -7.68
C ARG A 102 -6.38 -15.40 -8.77
N ASP A 103 -5.73 -14.63 -9.62
CA ASP A 103 -6.37 -13.83 -10.68
C ASP A 103 -6.74 -14.77 -11.85
N LEU A 104 -5.85 -15.71 -12.17
CA LEU A 104 -6.13 -16.81 -13.10
C LEU A 104 -7.35 -17.63 -12.66
N ARG A 105 -7.45 -17.98 -11.35
CA ARG A 105 -8.62 -18.68 -10.78
C ARG A 105 -9.91 -17.86 -10.88
N ARG A 106 -9.82 -16.53 -10.89
CA ARG A 106 -10.96 -15.62 -11.10
C ARG A 106 -11.30 -15.44 -12.59
N GLY A 107 -10.69 -16.22 -13.48
CA GLY A 107 -10.95 -16.18 -14.92
C GLY A 107 -10.18 -15.10 -15.67
N GLN A 108 -9.24 -14.39 -15.03
CA GLN A 108 -8.41 -13.43 -15.74
C GLN A 108 -7.42 -14.18 -16.64
N LYS A 109 -7.52 -13.97 -17.95
CA LYS A 109 -6.67 -14.62 -18.94
C LYS A 109 -5.67 -13.61 -19.51
N GLY A 110 -4.40 -14.00 -19.55
CA GLY A 110 -3.35 -13.23 -20.21
C GLY A 110 -2.79 -12.06 -19.39
N ASN A 111 -1.80 -11.44 -20.01
CA ASN A 111 -1.07 -10.29 -19.49
C ASN A 111 -1.91 -9.01 -19.56
N ILE A 112 -1.75 -8.13 -18.57
CA ILE A 112 -2.38 -6.80 -18.55
C ILE A 112 -1.33 -5.76 -18.92
N TYR A 113 -1.67 -4.88 -19.86
CA TYR A 113 -0.87 -3.72 -20.20
C TYR A 113 -1.54 -2.45 -19.71
N LEU A 114 -0.80 -1.63 -18.96
CA LEU A 114 -1.29 -0.42 -18.32
C LEU A 114 -0.52 0.80 -18.85
N ILE A 115 -1.22 1.93 -18.97
CA ILE A 115 -0.59 3.19 -19.39
C ILE A 115 0.05 3.87 -18.15
N PRO A 116 1.37 4.18 -18.18
CA PRO A 116 2.07 4.79 -17.05
C PRO A 116 1.44 6.10 -16.55
N GLU A 117 0.87 6.92 -17.44
CA GLU A 117 0.21 8.18 -17.07
C GLU A 117 -1.03 7.97 -16.19
N LEU A 118 -1.71 6.84 -16.34
CA LEU A 118 -2.93 6.52 -15.60
C LEU A 118 -2.66 5.76 -14.30
N CYS A 119 -1.39 5.45 -14.04
CA CYS A 119 -0.93 4.68 -12.90
C CYS A 119 -0.21 5.57 -11.91
N VAL A 120 -0.62 5.55 -10.65
CA VAL A 120 0.11 6.18 -9.54
C VAL A 120 0.85 5.13 -8.73
N ALA A 121 2.08 5.44 -8.33
CA ALA A 121 2.86 4.57 -7.48
C ALA A 121 2.21 4.49 -6.08
N THR A 122 2.21 3.29 -5.49
CA THR A 122 1.73 3.09 -4.12
C THR A 122 2.88 2.85 -3.15
N GLY A 123 2.63 3.12 -1.87
CA GLY A 123 3.59 2.91 -0.80
C GLY A 123 4.74 3.91 -0.77
N VAL A 124 5.55 3.78 0.27
CA VAL A 124 6.72 4.63 0.52
C VAL A 124 7.91 4.09 -0.29
N SER A 125 8.52 4.93 -1.12
CA SER A 125 9.69 4.54 -1.93
C SER A 125 10.92 4.34 -1.05
N GLN A 126 11.96 3.68 -1.57
CA GLN A 126 13.22 3.56 -0.83
C GLN A 126 13.86 4.94 -0.58
N ALA A 127 13.79 5.85 -1.56
CA ALA A 127 14.26 7.23 -1.41
C ALA A 127 13.48 8.00 -0.32
N MET A 128 12.17 7.78 -0.22
CA MET A 128 11.35 8.35 0.84
C MET A 128 11.70 7.74 2.21
N ARG A 129 11.98 6.43 2.27
CA ARG A 129 12.41 5.76 3.50
C ARG A 129 13.77 6.25 4.00
N SER A 130 14.66 6.63 3.08
CA SER A 130 15.96 7.20 3.44
C SER A 130 15.89 8.67 3.89
N ASP A 131 14.76 9.35 3.70
CA ASP A 131 14.55 10.70 4.21
C ASP A 131 13.99 10.66 5.64
N PRO A 132 14.81 10.96 6.67
CA PRO A 132 14.38 10.87 8.06
C PRO A 132 13.28 11.88 8.40
N ARG A 133 13.25 13.06 7.75
CA ARG A 133 12.25 14.09 8.03
C ARG A 133 10.87 13.63 7.55
N LEU A 134 10.82 13.17 6.30
CA LEU A 134 9.59 12.64 5.73
C LEU A 134 9.07 11.43 6.54
N MET A 135 9.95 10.51 6.95
CA MET A 135 9.55 9.37 7.77
C MET A 135 9.07 9.77 9.16
N GLN A 136 9.61 10.84 9.75
CA GLN A 136 9.15 11.39 11.02
C GLN A 136 7.74 12.00 10.88
N ASP A 137 7.48 12.78 9.84
CA ASP A 137 6.16 13.37 9.56
C ASP A 137 5.11 12.28 9.25
N LEU A 138 5.51 11.27 8.47
CA LEU A 138 4.68 10.09 8.21
C LEU A 138 4.38 9.32 9.50
N ALA A 139 5.37 9.15 10.38
CA ALA A 139 5.17 8.49 11.66
C ALA A 139 4.23 9.29 12.57
N ALA A 140 4.37 10.61 12.63
CA ALA A 140 3.51 11.47 13.44
C ALA A 140 2.02 11.38 13.01
N SER A 141 1.77 11.22 11.71
CA SER A 141 0.41 11.12 11.16
C SER A 141 -0.19 9.71 11.18
N THR A 142 0.63 8.66 11.33
CA THR A 142 0.17 7.25 11.28
C THR A 142 0.34 6.47 12.58
N ARG A 143 1.16 6.95 13.51
CA ARG A 143 1.28 6.36 14.85
C ARG A 143 0.10 6.79 15.70
N LEU A 144 -0.90 5.93 15.74
CA LEU A 144 -2.03 6.08 16.65
C LEU A 144 -1.68 5.48 18.01
N GLY A 145 -1.82 6.30 19.06
CA GLY A 145 -1.77 5.83 20.44
C GLY A 145 -2.97 4.94 20.80
N PRO A 146 -2.92 4.20 21.92
CA PRO A 146 -4.00 3.30 22.32
C PRO A 146 -5.38 3.97 22.36
N ASP A 147 -5.49 5.15 22.98
CA ASP A 147 -6.76 5.87 23.10
C ASP A 147 -7.33 6.28 21.74
N GLN A 148 -6.47 6.78 20.85
CA GLN A 148 -6.87 7.17 19.49
C GLN A 148 -7.32 5.95 18.68
N ARG A 149 -6.66 4.79 18.86
CA ARG A 149 -7.10 3.54 18.22
C ARG A 149 -8.48 3.10 18.73
N VAL A 150 -8.70 3.15 20.04
CA VAL A 150 -10.01 2.84 20.64
C VAL A 150 -11.08 3.78 20.07
N GLN A 151 -10.83 5.09 20.04
CA GLN A 151 -11.76 6.06 19.46
C GLN A 151 -12.06 5.79 17.99
N ALA A 152 -11.03 5.47 17.18
CA ALA A 152 -11.20 5.15 15.77
C ALA A 152 -12.04 3.88 15.55
N LEU A 153 -11.79 2.84 16.34
CA LEU A 153 -12.54 1.58 16.29
C LEU A 153 -14.00 1.77 16.72
N THR A 154 -14.24 2.52 17.80
CA THR A 154 -15.61 2.84 18.26
C THR A 154 -16.35 3.67 17.21
N LYS A 155 -15.70 4.67 16.61
CA LYS A 155 -16.29 5.48 15.53
C LYS A 155 -16.63 4.62 14.31
N PHE A 156 -15.72 3.73 13.91
CA PHE A 156 -15.96 2.79 12.82
C PHE A 156 -17.17 1.90 13.11
N ASN A 157 -17.25 1.33 14.32
CA ASN A 157 -18.36 0.49 14.74
C ASN A 157 -19.69 1.26 14.68
N ASN A 158 -19.74 2.46 15.25
CA ASN A 158 -20.94 3.31 15.22
C ASN A 158 -21.37 3.66 13.79
N THR A 159 -20.41 3.91 12.90
CA THR A 159 -20.69 4.22 11.48
C THR A 159 -21.28 2.99 10.77
N LEU A 160 -20.75 1.81 11.07
CA LEU A 160 -21.21 0.55 10.51
C LEU A 160 -22.63 0.22 10.98
N PHE A 161 -22.91 0.41 12.27
CA PHE A 161 -24.27 0.28 12.82
C PHE A 161 -25.26 1.31 12.29
N ALA A 162 -24.84 2.54 12.04
CA ALA A 162 -25.73 3.57 11.50
C ALA A 162 -26.13 3.31 10.04
N ASN A 163 -25.49 2.36 9.35
CA ASN A 163 -25.76 2.06 7.96
C ASN A 163 -26.85 1.00 7.79
N ASP A 164 -28.02 1.41 7.30
CA ASP A 164 -29.19 0.53 7.14
C ASP A 164 -28.95 -0.66 6.19
N LYS A 165 -28.09 -0.49 5.16
CA LYS A 165 -27.74 -1.61 4.27
C LYS A 165 -26.95 -2.68 5.00
N VAL A 166 -26.06 -2.27 5.90
CA VAL A 166 -25.25 -3.23 6.69
C VAL A 166 -26.13 -3.94 7.70
N LYS A 167 -27.04 -3.22 8.38
CA LYS A 167 -28.03 -3.81 9.28
C LYS A 167 -28.88 -4.86 8.57
N ALA A 168 -29.48 -4.51 7.43
CA ALA A 168 -30.35 -5.41 6.68
C ALA A 168 -29.63 -6.69 6.26
N GLU A 169 -28.36 -6.58 5.82
CA GLU A 169 -27.55 -7.75 5.49
C GLU A 169 -27.31 -8.60 6.76
N LEU A 170 -26.85 -8.02 7.87
CA LEU A 170 -26.60 -8.75 9.11
C LEU A 170 -27.86 -9.45 9.65
N ASP A 171 -29.00 -8.76 9.62
CA ASP A 171 -30.29 -9.29 10.06
C ASP A 171 -30.72 -10.48 9.19
N GLN A 172 -30.44 -10.45 7.88
CA GLN A 172 -30.68 -11.59 6.99
C GLN A 172 -29.88 -12.83 7.39
N TRP A 173 -28.67 -12.64 7.95
CA TRP A 173 -27.84 -13.72 8.48
C TRP A 173 -28.14 -14.05 9.95
N GLY A 174 -29.06 -13.33 10.61
CA GLY A 174 -29.33 -13.46 12.05
C GLY A 174 -28.14 -13.05 12.93
N LEU A 175 -27.30 -12.14 12.44
CA LEU A 175 -26.08 -11.67 13.09
C LEU A 175 -26.25 -10.24 13.61
N SER A 176 -25.49 -9.90 14.64
CA SER A 176 -25.32 -8.52 15.10
C SER A 176 -23.89 -8.31 15.58
N PHE A 177 -23.35 -7.11 15.42
CA PHE A 177 -22.06 -6.76 16.02
C PHE A 177 -22.23 -6.44 17.52
N SER A 178 -21.13 -6.47 18.27
CA SER A 178 -21.10 -5.89 19.63
C SER A 178 -20.79 -4.39 19.52
N GLN A 179 -21.40 -3.56 20.36
CA GLN A 179 -21.07 -2.12 20.44
C GLN A 179 -19.84 -1.85 21.33
N GLU A 180 -19.49 -2.81 22.17
CA GLU A 180 -18.39 -2.71 23.11
C GLU A 180 -17.17 -3.50 22.62
N LEU A 181 -15.98 -3.01 22.97
CA LEU A 181 -14.73 -3.72 22.76
C LEU A 181 -14.69 -4.99 23.61
N ALA A 182 -14.17 -6.07 23.01
CA ALA A 182 -14.02 -7.34 23.72
C ALA A 182 -13.06 -7.19 24.91
N GLN A 183 -13.52 -7.54 26.10
CA GLN A 183 -12.71 -7.55 27.31
C GLN A 183 -11.99 -8.89 27.43
N VAL A 184 -10.70 -8.84 27.76
CA VAL A 184 -9.86 -10.03 27.93
C VAL A 184 -9.19 -9.99 29.29
N ARG A 185 -9.30 -11.07 30.06
CA ARG A 185 -8.61 -11.22 31.34
C ARG A 185 -7.14 -11.55 31.10
N GLY A 186 -6.27 -10.56 31.26
CA GLY A 186 -4.82 -10.71 31.21
C GLY A 186 -4.18 -10.92 32.59
N ARG A 187 -2.86 -11.15 32.59
CA ARG A 187 -2.01 -11.10 33.79
C ARG A 187 -0.75 -10.29 33.48
N ILE A 188 -0.27 -9.54 34.46
CA ILE A 188 1.03 -8.86 34.40
C ILE A 188 2.06 -9.81 35.05
N LEU A 189 3.13 -10.11 34.33
CA LEU A 189 4.21 -10.93 34.88
C LEU A 189 5.03 -10.10 35.88
N PRO A 190 5.53 -10.69 36.98
CA PRO A 190 6.43 -10.01 37.88
C PRO A 190 7.72 -9.63 37.17
N GLY A 191 8.41 -8.63 37.69
CA GLY A 191 9.75 -8.30 37.24
C GLY A 191 10.74 -9.43 37.50
N GLU A 192 11.75 -9.56 36.64
CA GLU A 192 12.81 -10.55 36.75
C GLU A 192 14.07 -9.91 37.35
N VAL A 193 14.89 -10.70 38.04
CA VAL A 193 16.19 -10.23 38.55
C VAL A 193 17.25 -10.44 37.47
N LEU A 194 17.89 -9.35 37.05
CA LEU A 194 19.02 -9.36 36.15
C LEU A 194 20.31 -9.36 36.98
N THR A 195 21.17 -10.36 36.76
CA THR A 195 22.46 -10.50 37.42
C THR A 195 23.59 -10.30 36.42
N GLN A 196 24.51 -9.38 36.74
CA GLN A 196 25.71 -9.09 35.96
C GLN A 196 26.94 -9.02 36.89
N ALA A 197 27.89 -9.92 36.68
CA ALA A 197 29.08 -10.10 37.52
C ALA A 197 28.73 -10.13 39.03
N HIS A 198 29.05 -9.09 39.78
CA HIS A 198 28.82 -8.98 41.23
C HIS A 198 27.58 -8.16 41.61
N ARG A 199 26.76 -7.75 40.63
CA ARG A 199 25.58 -6.92 40.86
C ARG A 199 24.32 -7.64 40.38
N SER A 200 23.25 -7.51 41.15
CA SER A 200 21.90 -7.91 40.74
C SER A 200 20.96 -6.73 40.86
N PHE A 201 20.05 -6.58 39.92
CA PHE A 201 19.03 -5.54 39.93
C PHE A 201 17.71 -6.08 39.37
N THR A 202 16.59 -5.56 39.86
CA THR A 202 15.26 -6.03 39.46
C THR A 202 14.78 -5.25 38.25
N TYR A 203 14.50 -5.95 37.16
CA TYR A 203 13.87 -5.41 35.96
C TYR A 203 12.35 -5.61 36.03
N THR A 204 11.62 -4.52 36.22
CA THR A 204 10.15 -4.53 36.36
C THR A 204 9.40 -4.53 35.03
N GLY A 205 10.09 -4.44 33.89
CA GLY A 205 9.48 -4.50 32.55
C GLY A 205 8.64 -3.30 32.14
N SER A 206 8.38 -2.34 33.03
CA SER A 206 7.49 -1.20 32.81
C SER A 206 8.00 -0.24 31.73
N ASP A 207 9.31 0.00 31.71
CA ASP A 207 9.93 0.96 30.78
C ASP A 207 10.61 0.28 29.58
N GLY A 208 10.65 -1.06 29.55
CA GLY A 208 11.26 -1.82 28.46
C GLY A 208 12.79 -1.62 28.33
N ASP A 209 13.43 -0.99 29.32
CA ASP A 209 14.83 -0.59 29.29
C ASP A 209 15.52 -0.99 30.60
N TRP A 210 16.76 -1.45 30.50
CA TRP A 210 17.67 -1.74 31.62
C TRP A 210 19.07 -1.11 31.38
N ALA A 211 19.21 -0.27 30.36
CA ALA A 211 20.48 0.32 29.95
C ALA A 211 21.02 1.31 30.99
N ARG A 212 20.15 1.93 31.80
CA ARG A 212 20.57 2.83 32.88
C ARG A 212 21.20 2.06 34.03
N GLU A 213 20.65 0.89 34.32
CA GLU A 213 21.06 0.00 35.41
C GLU A 213 22.36 -0.73 35.06
N VAL A 214 22.58 -0.99 33.77
CA VAL A 214 23.81 -1.60 33.22
C VAL A 214 24.93 -0.58 32.96
N LYS A 215 24.62 0.70 32.70
CA LYS A 215 25.64 1.77 32.53
C LYS A 215 26.22 2.21 33.87
N GLY A 216 27.02 1.35 34.49
CA GLY A 216 27.99 1.68 35.53
C GLY A 216 29.39 1.37 35.01
N GLU A 217 30.08 2.44 34.62
CA GLU A 217 31.52 2.64 34.36
C GLU A 217 32.42 1.45 33.97
N HIS A 218 33.02 1.59 32.78
CA HIS A 218 34.33 1.01 32.47
C HIS A 218 35.43 1.63 33.34
#